data_AF-A0A6B2M1N3-F1
#
_entry.id   AF-A0A6B2M1N3-F1
#
_cell.length_a   1.000
_cell.length_b   1.000
_cell.length_c   1.000
_cell.angle_alpha   90.00
_cell.angle_beta   90.00
_cell.angle_gamma   90.00
#
_symmetry.space_group_name_H-M   'P 1'
#
loop_
_entity.id
_entity.type
_entity.pdbx_description
1 polymer ?
#
loop_
_entity_poly.entity_id
_entity_poly.type
_entity_poly.pdbx_seq_one_letter_code
_entity_poly.pdbx_strand_id
1 'polypeptide(L)'
;MANLAILLVPYYNTFAPSEVRPYCLNYTNSSGELASTRFIHNANGQITKALYQLITGQRSSVNLHEFDSSGRMVRKFRKYSDGETSEELFNYDKSGKLTDELFTDSSGVSGRAVYEYDGQGNAALMLCEGYKGWFTGTIQFAFDRAGKRVSGSIQKNGETVGSIEYKYEGGTNLVLERWKTSDGWSQTLNYVYESAD
;
A
#
# COMPACT_ATOMS: atom_id res chain seq x y z
N MET A 1 -2.48 -8.14 20.01
CA MET A 1 -1.78 -8.30 18.72
C MET A 1 -1.85 -6.97 18.02
N ALA A 2 -0.70 -6.30 17.85
CA ALA A 2 -0.65 -5.03 17.15
C ALA A 2 -0.89 -5.32 15.67
N ASN A 3 -2.08 -5.00 15.18
CA ASN A 3 -2.37 -5.08 13.75
C ASN A 3 -1.44 -4.07 13.08
N LEU A 4 -0.46 -4.57 12.32
CA LEU A 4 0.37 -3.72 11.47
C LEU A 4 -0.57 -2.83 10.66
N ALA A 5 -0.48 -1.52 10.84
CA ALA A 5 -1.11 -0.56 9.94
C ALA A 5 -0.59 -0.88 8.53
N ILE A 6 -1.46 -1.50 7.72
CA ILE A 6 -1.22 -1.83 6.33
C ILE A 6 -1.25 -0.50 5.58
N LEU A 7 -0.11 0.18 5.61
CA LEU A 7 0.14 1.32 4.73
C LEU A 7 0.50 0.74 3.37
N LEU A 8 -0.55 0.44 2.59
CA LEU A 8 -0.44 0.40 1.15
C LEU A 8 -0.18 1.83 0.73
N VAL A 9 1.10 2.20 0.66
CA VAL A 9 1.46 3.25 -0.29
C VAL A 9 1.25 2.58 -1.63
N PRO A 10 0.21 2.94 -2.40
CA PRO A 10 -0.10 2.27 -3.64
C PRO A 10 1.14 2.37 -4.50
N TYR A 11 1.63 1.20 -4.91
CA TYR A 11 2.68 1.04 -5.90
C TYR A 11 2.27 1.52 -7.31
N TYR A 12 1.14 2.22 -7.38
CA TYR A 12 0.37 2.45 -8.59
C TYR A 12 0.18 3.94 -8.86
N ASN A 13 0.90 4.82 -8.16
CA ASN A 13 1.14 6.16 -8.70
C ASN A 13 2.07 5.99 -9.89
N THR A 14 1.47 5.79 -11.06
CA THR A 14 2.12 6.10 -12.33
C THR A 14 2.49 7.57 -12.24
N PHE A 15 3.74 7.88 -11.89
CA PHE A 15 4.24 9.25 -11.77
C PHE A 15 4.26 9.91 -13.16
N ALA A 16 3.07 10.22 -13.67
CA ALA A 16 2.90 11.18 -14.72
C ALA A 16 3.29 12.54 -14.12
N PRO A 17 4.09 13.36 -14.83
CA PRO A 17 4.47 14.70 -14.37
C PRO A 17 3.28 15.62 -14.00
N SER A 18 2.07 15.26 -14.43
CA SER A 18 0.81 15.96 -14.15
C SER A 18 0.11 15.55 -12.84
N GLU A 19 0.56 14.50 -12.16
CA GLU A 19 -0.03 14.10 -10.87
C GLU A 19 0.52 14.95 -9.73
N VAL A 20 -0.39 15.53 -8.95
CA VAL A 20 -0.04 16.22 -7.71
C VAL A 20 0.50 15.18 -6.73
N ARG A 21 1.53 15.52 -5.96
CA ARG A 21 2.15 14.57 -5.04
C ARG A 21 1.41 14.59 -3.69
N PRO A 22 1.05 13.42 -3.12
CA PRO A 22 0.51 13.39 -1.78
C PRO A 22 1.63 13.74 -0.78
N TYR A 23 1.38 14.68 0.12
CA TYR A 23 2.32 15.01 1.20
C TYR A 23 1.94 14.35 2.53
N CYS A 24 0.69 13.90 2.64
CA CYS A 24 0.15 13.28 3.85
C CYS A 24 -0.78 12.11 3.51
N LEU A 25 -0.84 11.14 4.42
CA LEU A 25 -1.80 10.05 4.41
C LEU A 25 -2.39 9.89 5.80
N ASN A 26 -3.71 10.07 5.90
CA ASN A 26 -4.45 9.90 7.14
C ASN A 26 -5.06 8.49 7.17
N TYR A 27 -4.82 7.78 8.27
CA TYR A 27 -5.24 6.40 8.46
C TYR A 27 -6.29 6.32 9.56
N THR A 28 -7.32 5.51 9.33
CA THR A 28 -8.29 5.10 10.36
C THR A 28 -8.58 3.61 10.25
N ASN A 29 -8.96 2.95 11.35
CA ASN A 29 -9.46 1.57 11.30
C ASN A 29 -10.72 1.35 12.16
N SER A 30 -11.31 0.16 12.03
CA SER A 30 -12.53 -0.25 12.76
C SER A 30 -12.38 -0.28 14.27
N SER A 31 -11.15 -0.33 14.79
CA SER A 31 -10.87 -0.24 16.23
C SER A 31 -10.77 1.20 16.75
N GLY A 32 -10.93 2.19 15.87
CA GLY A 32 -10.80 3.61 16.22
C GLY A 32 -9.37 4.12 16.25
N GLU A 33 -8.39 3.34 15.76
CA GLU A 33 -7.02 3.82 15.63
C GLU A 33 -6.96 4.93 14.58
N LEU A 34 -6.27 6.01 14.91
CA LEU A 34 -6.04 7.15 14.02
C LEU A 34 -4.54 7.38 13.89
N ALA A 35 -4.06 7.57 12.67
CA ALA A 35 -2.66 7.87 12.41
C ALA A 35 -2.48 8.81 11.24
N SER A 36 -1.31 9.42 11.15
CA SER A 36 -0.89 10.24 10.02
C SER A 36 0.48 9.80 9.54
N THR A 37 0.68 9.83 8.23
CA THR A 37 1.98 9.59 7.59
C THR A 37 2.37 10.79 6.75
N ARG A 38 3.54 11.38 7.00
CA ARG A 38 4.09 12.47 6.18
C ARG A 38 5.11 11.92 5.19
N PHE A 39 5.01 12.35 3.94
CA PHE A 39 5.88 11.90 2.86
C PHE A 39 6.99 12.91 2.57
N ILE A 40 8.19 12.41 2.33
CA ILE A 40 9.37 13.20 1.94
C ILE A 40 9.83 12.68 0.59
N HIS A 41 9.91 13.59 -0.38
CA HIS A 41 10.24 13.28 -1.76
C HIS A 41 11.69 13.61 -2.08
N ASN A 42 12.31 12.85 -2.99
CA ASN A 42 13.54 13.28 -3.65
C ASN A 42 13.25 14.23 -4.82
N ALA A 43 14.31 14.71 -5.50
CA ALA A 43 14.20 15.59 -6.65
C ALA A 43 13.37 15.00 -7.82
N ASN A 44 13.35 13.67 -7.95
CA ASN A 44 12.56 12.96 -8.96
C ASN A 44 11.10 12.76 -8.54
N GLY A 45 10.70 13.23 -7.34
CA GLY A 45 9.34 13.08 -6.84
C GLY A 45 9.01 11.73 -6.22
N GLN A 46 10.00 10.87 -6.01
CA GLN A 46 9.80 9.58 -5.35
C GLN A 46 9.79 9.77 -3.84
N ILE A 47 8.85 9.13 -3.15
CA ILE A 47 8.79 9.13 -1.68
C ILE A 47 9.96 8.28 -1.16
N THR A 48 11.06 8.89 -0.74
CA THR A 48 12.23 8.18 -0.19
C THR A 48 12.11 7.93 1.30
N LYS A 49 11.28 8.72 1.99
CA LYS A 49 11.04 8.58 3.42
C LYS A 49 9.60 8.89 3.75
N ALA A 50 9.03 8.13 4.68
CA ALA A 50 7.72 8.40 5.25
C ALA A 50 7.77 8.34 6.78
N LEU A 51 7.11 9.28 7.43
CA LEU A 51 7.07 9.42 8.88
C LEU A 51 5.66 9.12 9.37
N TYR A 52 5.47 7.95 9.96
CA TYR A 52 4.19 7.49 10.50
C TYR A 52 4.09 7.83 11.98
N GLN A 53 2.91 8.24 12.45
CA GLN A 53 2.63 8.44 13.85
C GLN A 53 1.14 8.20 14.16
N LEU A 54 0.87 7.41 15.20
CA LEU A 54 -0.43 7.38 15.85
C LEU A 54 -0.77 8.75 16.41
N ILE A 55 -2.00 9.21 16.24
CA ILE A 55 -2.45 10.51 16.77
C ILE A 55 -2.38 10.53 18.31
N THR A 56 -2.46 9.36 18.96
CA THR A 56 -2.25 9.23 20.40
C THR A 56 -0.79 9.46 20.84
N GLY A 57 0.15 9.50 19.89
CA GLY A 57 1.59 9.61 20.14
C GLY A 57 2.25 8.32 20.66
N GLN A 58 1.47 7.26 20.91
CA GLN A 58 1.96 6.03 21.55
C GLN A 58 2.93 5.23 20.67
N ARG A 59 2.83 5.36 19.35
CA ARG A 59 3.70 4.65 18.41
C ARG A 59 3.95 5.49 17.17
N SER A 60 5.18 5.46 16.68
CA SER A 60 5.58 6.09 15.42
C SER A 60 6.55 5.19 14.66
N SER A 61 6.75 5.44 13.38
CA SER A 61 7.80 4.77 12.61
C SER A 61 8.46 5.69 11.58
N VAL A 62 9.74 5.42 11.33
CA VAL A 62 10.45 5.94 10.17
C VAL A 62 10.48 4.84 9.12
N ASN A 63 9.98 5.17 7.93
CA ASN A 63 9.97 4.29 6.77
C ASN A 63 10.94 4.83 5.74
N LEU A 64 11.83 4.01 5.23
CA LEU A 64 12.79 4.32 4.18
C LEU A 64 12.44 3.50 2.94
N HIS A 65 12.48 4.13 1.78
CA HIS A 65 12.19 3.48 0.51
C HIS A 65 13.40 3.60 -0.41
N GLU A 66 13.80 2.47 -0.99
CA GLU A 66 14.91 2.39 -1.93
C GLU A 66 14.35 2.07 -3.32
N PHE A 67 15.00 2.63 -4.34
CA PHE A 67 14.59 2.52 -5.73
C PHE A 67 15.78 2.06 -6.58
N ASP A 68 15.49 1.28 -7.63
CA ASP A 68 16.47 0.92 -8.63
C ASP A 68 16.75 2.07 -9.62
N SER A 69 17.67 1.84 -10.55
CA SER A 69 18.05 2.81 -11.58
C SER A 69 16.93 3.16 -12.57
N SER A 70 15.88 2.34 -12.64
CA SER A 70 14.67 2.59 -13.45
C SER A 70 13.59 3.32 -12.63
N GLY A 71 13.89 3.68 -11.39
CA GLY A 71 12.97 4.37 -10.49
C GLY A 71 11.87 3.50 -9.90
N ARG A 72 11.97 2.17 -10.04
CA ARG A 72 11.05 1.22 -9.39
C ARG A 72 11.52 1.03 -7.96
N MET A 73 10.60 1.06 -7.00
CA MET A 73 10.98 0.77 -5.62
C MET A 73 11.38 -0.71 -5.52
N VAL A 74 12.37 -1.02 -4.70
CA VAL A 74 12.89 -2.40 -4.53
C VAL A 74 12.86 -2.83 -3.08
N ARG A 75 12.78 -1.87 -2.16
CA ARG A 75 12.75 -2.12 -0.73
C ARG A 75 11.99 -1.04 0.02
N LYS A 76 11.22 -1.45 1.02
CA LYS A 76 10.76 -0.61 2.12
C LYS A 76 11.34 -1.17 3.42
N PHE A 77 11.98 -0.31 4.19
CA PHE A 77 12.42 -0.63 5.54
C PHE A 77 11.68 0.25 6.54
N ARG A 78 11.14 -0.34 7.60
CA ARG A 78 10.41 0.37 8.65
C ARG A 78 11.08 0.11 10.00
N LYS A 79 11.28 1.18 10.76
CA LYS A 79 11.71 1.14 12.17
C LYS A 79 10.69 1.85 13.03
N TYR A 80 10.07 1.12 13.95
CA TYR A 80 9.13 1.65 14.91
C TYR A 80 9.85 2.25 16.14
N SER A 81 9.14 3.11 16.87
CA SER A 81 9.66 3.79 18.07
C SER A 81 9.95 2.84 19.24
N ASP A 82 9.35 1.66 19.25
CA ASP A 82 9.59 0.58 20.22
C ASP A 82 10.74 -0.36 19.81
N GLY A 83 11.38 -0.10 18.67
CA GLY A 83 12.51 -0.87 18.17
C GLY A 83 12.14 -2.02 17.25
N GLU A 84 10.86 -2.36 17.09
CA GLU A 84 10.44 -3.34 16.07
C GLU A 84 10.79 -2.82 14.67
N THR A 85 11.18 -3.74 13.78
CA THR A 85 11.50 -3.41 12.40
C THR A 85 10.77 -4.33 11.44
N SER A 86 10.49 -3.84 10.24
CA SER A 86 10.06 -4.69 9.13
C SER A 86 10.70 -4.29 7.83
N GLU A 87 10.76 -5.25 6.92
CA GLU A 87 11.28 -5.12 5.58
C GLU A 87 10.29 -5.70 4.58
N GLU A 88 10.15 -5.01 3.45
CA GLU A 88 9.39 -5.45 2.30
C GLU A 88 10.26 -5.32 1.05
N LEU A 89 10.45 -6.40 0.31
CA LEU A 89 11.23 -6.46 -0.93
C LEU A 89 10.28 -6.61 -2.13
N PHE A 90 10.60 -5.93 -3.23
CA PHE A 90 9.78 -5.90 -4.44
C PHE A 90 10.59 -6.44 -5.62
N ASN A 91 10.09 -7.51 -6.23
CA ASN A 91 10.75 -8.23 -7.31
C ASN A 91 10.07 -7.95 -8.65
N TYR A 92 10.86 -7.74 -9.70
CA TYR A 92 10.35 -7.44 -11.04
C TYR A 92 10.87 -8.41 -12.07
N ASP A 93 10.04 -8.69 -13.08
CA ASP A 93 10.49 -9.39 -14.27
C ASP A 93 11.33 -8.48 -15.18
N LYS A 94 11.85 -9.06 -16.27
CA LYS A 94 12.68 -8.34 -17.25
C LYS A 94 11.91 -7.24 -18.00
N SER A 95 10.58 -7.30 -18.04
CA SER A 95 9.71 -6.27 -18.63
C SER A 95 9.35 -5.16 -17.63
N GLY A 96 9.75 -5.33 -16.36
CA GLY A 96 9.50 -4.39 -15.28
C GLY A 96 8.15 -4.54 -14.61
N LYS A 97 7.44 -5.65 -14.81
CA LYS A 97 6.24 -5.97 -14.04
C LYS A 97 6.63 -6.53 -12.66
N LEU A 98 5.96 -6.06 -11.62
CA LEU A 98 6.10 -6.57 -10.26
C LEU A 98 5.62 -8.03 -10.22
N THR A 99 6.51 -8.97 -9.92
CA THR A 99 6.17 -10.39 -9.85
C THR A 99 5.69 -10.76 -8.46
N ASP A 100 6.37 -10.26 -7.43
CA ASP A 100 6.07 -10.58 -6.05
C ASP A 100 6.66 -9.56 -5.07
N GLU A 101 6.08 -9.59 -3.87
CA GLU A 101 6.53 -8.88 -2.68
C GLU A 101 6.82 -9.86 -1.56
N LEU A 102 7.90 -9.63 -0.82
CA LEU A 102 8.31 -10.43 0.33
C LEU A 102 8.38 -9.56 1.56
N PHE A 103 7.64 -9.91 2.61
CA PHE A 103 7.60 -9.21 3.88
C PHE A 103 8.28 -10.04 4.97
N THR A 104 9.07 -9.40 5.83
CA THR A 104 9.57 -9.98 7.09
C THR A 104 9.61 -8.91 8.18
N ASP A 105 9.34 -9.29 9.43
CA ASP A 105 9.57 -8.43 10.60
C ASP A 105 10.61 -8.99 11.59
N SER A 106 11.02 -8.16 12.54
CA SER A 106 12.02 -8.51 13.56
C SER A 106 11.57 -9.61 14.52
N SER A 107 10.29 -9.98 14.54
CA SER A 107 9.77 -11.10 15.33
C SER A 107 9.82 -12.44 14.57
N GLY A 108 10.21 -12.41 13.29
CA GLY A 108 10.27 -13.57 12.41
C GLY A 108 8.98 -13.85 11.65
N VAL A 109 7.95 -13.01 11.79
CA VAL A 109 6.76 -13.10 10.94
C VAL A 109 7.15 -12.72 9.53
N SER A 110 6.70 -13.51 8.56
CA SER A 110 6.96 -13.29 7.14
C SER A 110 5.71 -13.52 6.31
N GLY A 111 5.76 -13.03 5.07
CA GLY A 111 4.66 -13.13 4.14
C GLY A 111 5.09 -12.87 2.70
N ARG A 112 4.23 -13.28 1.77
CA ARG A 112 4.44 -13.08 0.34
C ARG A 112 3.13 -12.71 -0.37
N ALA A 113 3.25 -11.87 -1.38
CA ALA A 113 2.21 -11.67 -2.39
C ALA A 113 2.80 -11.91 -3.79
N VAL A 114 2.08 -12.63 -4.64
CA VAL A 114 2.44 -12.85 -6.06
C VAL A 114 1.37 -12.23 -6.94
N TYR A 115 1.79 -11.60 -8.03
CA TYR A 115 0.91 -10.85 -8.92
C TYR A 115 0.70 -11.56 -10.26
N GLU A 116 -0.55 -11.62 -10.70
CA GLU A 116 -0.91 -12.03 -12.06
C GLU A 116 -1.55 -10.86 -12.80
N TYR A 117 -1.27 -10.80 -14.10
CA TYR A 117 -1.62 -9.68 -14.96
C TYR A 117 -2.70 -10.07 -15.97
N ASP A 118 -3.66 -9.18 -16.21
CA ASP A 118 -4.63 -9.34 -17.29
C ASP A 118 -4.00 -9.10 -18.68
N GLY A 119 -4.78 -9.31 -19.73
CA GLY A 119 -4.35 -9.09 -21.12
C GLY A 119 -4.03 -7.63 -21.47
N GLN A 120 -4.43 -6.67 -20.63
CA GLN A 120 -4.10 -5.24 -20.77
C GLN A 120 -2.84 -4.86 -19.99
N GLY A 121 -2.26 -5.80 -19.22
CA GLY A 121 -1.09 -5.56 -18.40
C GLY A 121 -1.37 -4.96 -17.03
N ASN A 122 -2.62 -5.00 -16.54
CA ASN A 122 -2.95 -4.61 -15.17
C ASN A 122 -2.74 -5.79 -14.21
N ALA A 123 -2.17 -5.54 -13.03
CA ALA A 123 -2.05 -6.55 -11.97
C ALA A 123 -3.44 -6.87 -11.38
N ALA A 124 -4.15 -7.81 -11.99
CA ALA A 124 -5.56 -8.10 -11.76
C ALA A 124 -5.81 -9.09 -10.61
N LEU A 125 -4.82 -9.89 -10.26
CA LEU A 125 -4.91 -10.84 -9.15
C LEU A 125 -3.66 -10.76 -8.28
N MET A 126 -3.86 -10.83 -6.97
CA MET A 126 -2.81 -10.97 -5.97
C MET A 126 -3.06 -12.24 -5.15
N LEU A 127 -2.09 -13.16 -5.18
CA LEU A 127 -2.09 -14.40 -4.40
C LEU A 127 -1.30 -14.16 -3.11
N CYS A 128 -1.95 -14.27 -1.96
CA CYS A 128 -1.39 -13.88 -0.67
C CYS A 128 -1.13 -15.09 0.22
N GLU A 129 0.08 -15.17 0.77
CA GLU A 129 0.47 -16.12 1.81
C GLU A 129 1.07 -15.34 2.98
N GLY A 130 0.33 -15.20 4.08
CA GLY A 130 0.77 -14.41 5.23
C GLY A 130 1.08 -12.95 4.87
N TYR A 131 0.45 -12.40 3.84
CA TYR A 131 0.72 -11.06 3.30
C TYR A 131 0.75 -10.02 4.43
N LYS A 132 1.87 -9.30 4.53
CA LYS A 132 2.19 -8.34 5.60
C LYS A 132 2.00 -8.90 7.02
N GLY A 133 2.14 -10.20 7.19
CA GLY A 133 2.02 -10.94 8.45
C GLY A 133 0.59 -11.32 8.86
N TRP A 134 -0.45 -11.09 8.04
CA TRP A 134 -1.83 -11.25 8.52
C TRP A 134 -2.82 -11.90 7.54
N PHE A 135 -2.61 -11.81 6.22
CA PHE A 135 -3.61 -12.27 5.25
C PHE A 135 -3.14 -13.42 4.35
N THR A 136 -3.93 -14.50 4.31
CA THR A 136 -3.79 -15.58 3.34
C THR A 136 -5.09 -15.74 2.58
N GLY A 137 -5.01 -15.73 1.25
CA GLY A 137 -6.16 -15.69 0.36
C GLY A 137 -5.81 -15.06 -0.97
N THR A 138 -6.80 -14.53 -1.67
CA THR A 138 -6.59 -13.83 -2.94
C THR A 138 -7.29 -12.48 -2.94
N ILE A 139 -6.77 -11.56 -3.75
CA ILE A 139 -7.41 -10.26 -3.98
C ILE A 139 -7.51 -10.06 -5.48
N GLN A 140 -8.73 -9.90 -5.97
CA GLN A 140 -9.03 -9.59 -7.36
C GLN A 140 -9.29 -8.09 -7.51
N PHE A 141 -8.59 -7.43 -8.42
CA PHE A 141 -8.76 -6.01 -8.69
C PHE A 141 -9.53 -5.79 -9.99
N ALA A 142 -10.46 -4.83 -9.98
CA ALA A 142 -11.12 -4.35 -11.17
C ALA A 142 -10.53 -3.01 -11.59
N PHE A 143 -10.48 -2.77 -12.90
CA PHE A 143 -9.91 -1.57 -13.49
C PHE A 143 -10.91 -0.92 -14.46
N ASP A 144 -10.81 0.39 -14.62
CA ASP A 144 -11.49 1.10 -15.70
C ASP A 144 -10.72 0.98 -17.02
N ARG A 145 -11.26 1.59 -18.09
CA ARG A 145 -10.64 1.57 -19.44
C ARG A 145 -9.28 2.27 -19.51
N ALA A 146 -8.96 3.12 -18.53
CA ALA A 146 -7.67 3.81 -18.45
C ALA A 146 -6.67 3.05 -17.58
N GLY A 147 -7.03 1.85 -17.07
CA GLY A 147 -6.16 1.06 -16.19
C GLY A 147 -6.12 1.56 -14.75
N LYS A 148 -7.07 2.40 -14.32
CA LYS A 148 -7.17 2.81 -12.91
C LYS A 148 -7.99 1.79 -12.13
N ARG A 149 -7.55 1.46 -10.92
CA ARG A 149 -8.29 0.56 -10.02
C ARG A 149 -9.62 1.18 -9.63
N VAL A 150 -10.71 0.44 -9.73
CA VAL A 150 -12.04 0.90 -9.32
C VAL A 150 -12.57 0.16 -8.10
N SER A 151 -12.18 -1.11 -7.92
CA SER A 151 -12.54 -1.90 -6.75
C SER A 151 -11.60 -3.09 -6.58
N GLY A 152 -11.70 -3.74 -5.42
CA GLY A 152 -11.12 -5.05 -5.17
C GLY A 152 -12.09 -5.98 -4.43
N SER A 153 -12.00 -7.27 -4.70
CA SER A 153 -12.68 -8.34 -3.97
C SER A 153 -11.65 -9.16 -3.20
N ILE A 154 -11.84 -9.26 -1.88
CA ILE A 154 -10.96 -10.04 -0.99
C ILE A 154 -11.60 -11.41 -0.83
N GLN A 155 -10.87 -12.47 -1.18
CA GLN A 155 -11.36 -13.82 -1.15
C GLN A 155 -10.54 -14.73 -0.25
N LYS A 156 -11.21 -15.66 0.41
CA LYS A 156 -10.60 -16.70 1.23
C LYS A 156 -11.34 -18.01 0.96
N ASN A 157 -10.59 -19.06 0.66
CA ASN A 157 -11.16 -20.38 0.32
C ASN A 157 -12.23 -20.35 -0.79
N GLY A 158 -12.09 -19.43 -1.76
CA GLY A 158 -13.04 -19.26 -2.86
C GLY A 158 -14.27 -18.41 -2.55
N GLU A 159 -14.45 -17.96 -1.30
CA GLU A 159 -15.56 -17.09 -0.90
C GLU A 159 -15.12 -15.63 -0.82
N THR A 160 -15.99 -14.70 -1.22
CA THR A 160 -15.74 -13.26 -1.02
C THR A 160 -15.99 -12.90 0.44
N VAL A 161 -14.92 -12.48 1.13
CA VAL A 161 -14.92 -12.12 2.55
C VAL A 161 -14.67 -10.64 2.79
N GLY A 162 -14.56 -9.84 1.72
CA GLY A 162 -14.28 -8.42 1.85
C GLY A 162 -14.18 -7.69 0.52
N SER A 163 -13.95 -6.39 0.60
CA SER A 163 -13.84 -5.50 -0.54
C SER A 163 -12.84 -4.39 -0.29
N ILE A 164 -12.36 -3.82 -1.39
CA ILE A 164 -11.50 -2.64 -1.43
C ILE A 164 -12.18 -1.60 -2.32
N GLU A 165 -12.33 -0.38 -1.82
CA GLU A 165 -12.86 0.76 -2.55
C GLU A 165 -11.77 1.79 -2.79
N TYR A 166 -11.79 2.37 -3.99
CA TYR A 166 -10.90 3.45 -4.40
C TYR A 166 -11.73 4.68 -4.79
N LYS A 167 -11.29 5.87 -4.39
CA LYS A 167 -11.85 7.13 -4.90
C LYS A 167 -10.76 8.05 -5.40
N TYR A 168 -11.06 8.74 -6.48
CA TYR A 168 -10.14 9.64 -7.15
C TYR A 168 -10.74 11.05 -7.24
N GLU A 169 -9.90 12.06 -7.07
CA GLU A 169 -10.22 13.46 -7.32
C GLU A 169 -9.58 13.91 -8.64
N GLY A 170 -10.29 14.76 -9.40
CA GLY A 170 -9.83 15.24 -10.71
C GLY A 170 -9.62 14.14 -11.76
N GLY A 171 -10.02 12.90 -11.46
CA GLY A 171 -9.81 11.74 -12.33
C GLY A 171 -8.42 11.11 -12.26
N THR A 172 -7.49 11.63 -11.44
CA THR A 172 -6.10 11.14 -11.36
C THR A 172 -5.65 10.85 -9.94
N ASN A 173 -5.95 11.75 -8.99
CA ASN A 173 -5.39 11.69 -7.65
C ASN A 173 -6.20 10.69 -6.80
N LEU A 174 -5.61 9.55 -6.41
CA LEU A 174 -6.24 8.63 -5.46
C LEU A 174 -6.37 9.31 -4.09
N VAL A 175 -7.57 9.70 -3.71
CA VAL A 175 -7.82 10.38 -2.43
C VAL A 175 -8.27 9.43 -1.32
N LEU A 176 -8.80 8.25 -1.67
CA LEU A 176 -9.25 7.27 -0.69
C LEU A 176 -8.99 5.84 -1.16
N GLU A 177 -8.46 5.02 -0.26
CA GLU A 177 -8.46 3.57 -0.35
C GLU A 177 -9.08 2.99 0.93
N ARG A 178 -10.08 2.13 0.81
CA ARG A 178 -10.80 1.58 1.96
C ARG A 178 -10.96 0.08 1.86
N TRP A 179 -10.45 -0.62 2.86
CA TRP A 179 -10.55 -2.07 3.00
C TRP A 179 -11.62 -2.41 4.02
N LYS A 180 -12.44 -3.41 3.71
CA LYS A 180 -13.47 -3.93 4.62
C LYS A 180 -13.58 -5.43 4.47
N THR A 181 -13.74 -6.12 5.58
CA THR A 181 -14.05 -7.55 5.62
C THR A 181 -15.44 -7.78 6.23
N SER A 182 -16.03 -8.94 5.93
CA SER A 182 -17.38 -9.31 6.36
C SER A 182 -17.50 -9.50 7.88
N ASP A 183 -16.38 -9.72 8.57
CA ASP A 183 -16.29 -9.80 10.03
C ASP A 183 -16.25 -8.42 10.73
N GLY A 184 -16.33 -7.33 9.96
CA GLY A 184 -16.40 -5.97 10.48
C GLY A 184 -15.04 -5.27 10.61
N TRP A 185 -13.92 -5.95 10.34
CA TRP A 185 -12.64 -5.26 10.24
C TRP A 185 -12.62 -4.31 9.04
N SER A 186 -12.06 -3.12 9.25
CA SER A 186 -11.84 -2.17 8.16
C SER A 186 -10.67 -1.24 8.44
N GLN A 187 -10.11 -0.69 7.37
CA GLN A 187 -9.19 0.43 7.41
C GLN A 187 -9.47 1.38 6.25
N THR A 188 -9.22 2.66 6.48
CA THR A 188 -9.35 3.71 5.48
C THR A 188 -8.06 4.51 5.43
N LEU A 189 -7.55 4.70 4.21
CA LEU A 189 -6.41 5.52 3.88
C LEU A 189 -6.93 6.72 3.09
N ASN A 190 -6.70 7.94 3.59
CA ASN A 190 -7.04 9.18 2.88
C ASN A 190 -5.77 9.94 2.53
N TYR A 191 -5.54 10.15 1.24
CA TYR A 191 -4.36 10.85 0.75
C TYR A 191 -4.65 12.34 0.65
N VAL A 192 -3.73 13.15 1.15
CA VAL A 192 -3.81 14.61 1.07
C VAL A 192 -2.69 15.10 0.17
N TYR A 193 -3.10 15.85 -0.83
CA TYR A 193 -2.26 16.41 -1.88
C TYR A 193 -1.93 17.87 -1.56
N GLU A 194 -0.74 18.33 -1.95
CA GLU A 194 -0.42 19.75 -1.85
C GLU A 194 -1.33 20.51 -2.81
N SER A 195 -1.93 21.63 -2.39
CA SER A 195 -2.60 22.51 -3.33
C SER A 195 -1.56 22.99 -4.36
N ALA A 196 -1.89 22.88 -5.64
CA ALA A 196 -1.17 23.65 -6.64
C ALA A 196 -1.53 25.12 -6.39
N ASP A 197 -0.60 25.89 -5.84
CA ASP A 197 -0.69 27.35 -5.82
C ASP A 197 -0.68 27.93 -7.25
#